data_AF-A0A4Q5YJ21-F1
#
_entry.id   AF-A0A4Q5YJ21-F1
#
_cell.length_a   1.000
_cell.length_b   1.000
_cell.length_c   1.000
_cell.angle_alpha   90.00
_cell.angle_beta   90.00
_cell.angle_gamma   90.00
#
_symmetry.space_group_name_H-M   'P 1'
#
loop_
_entity.id
_entity.type
_entity.pdbx_description
1 polymer ?
#
loop_
_entity_poly.entity_id
_entity_poly.type
_entity_poly.pdbx_seq_one_letter_code
_entity_poly.pdbx_strand_id
1 'polypeptide(L)'
;ADWLLRFYGFDVDEIVTPDDPFLDMQIDPKLSWALRNLHQFPVDINKADLELIKRIPGIGIQSAQKIWEARKFNRLTWDHLKKFNIATSRAKFFLNMKVQDFQPKDYTPMQIKNFILSASQTKYAANHSPQLQLF
;
A
#
# COMPACT_ATOMS: atom_id res chain seq x y z
N ALA A 1 6.27 -0.06 -16.99
CA ALA A 1 5.49 0.70 -15.99
C ALA A 1 4.24 1.39 -16.58
N ASP A 2 3.71 0.97 -17.74
CA ASP A 2 2.57 1.65 -18.40
C ASP A 2 1.23 1.56 -17.62
N TRP A 3 1.05 0.50 -16.83
CA TRP A 3 -0.17 0.28 -16.04
C TRP A 3 -0.46 1.37 -14.99
N LEU A 4 0.59 1.92 -14.36
CA LEU A 4 0.43 2.97 -13.34
C LEU A 4 -0.04 4.29 -13.96
N LEU A 5 0.50 4.64 -15.12
CA LEU A 5 0.11 5.82 -15.88
C LEU A 5 -1.37 5.70 -16.29
N ARG A 6 -1.73 4.62 -16.99
CA ARG A 6 -3.07 4.47 -17.58
C ARG A 6 -4.19 4.36 -16.56
N PHE A 7 -3.96 3.61 -15.48
CA PHE A 7 -5.07 3.21 -14.62
C PHE A 7 -5.02 3.83 -13.21
N TYR A 8 -3.84 4.26 -12.75
CA TYR A 8 -3.70 4.92 -11.46
C TYR A 8 -3.55 6.44 -11.56
N GLY A 9 -3.36 6.98 -12.77
CA GLY A 9 -3.18 8.41 -13.01
C GLY A 9 -1.88 8.94 -12.42
N PHE A 10 -0.81 8.13 -12.45
CA PHE A 10 0.54 8.58 -12.13
C PHE A 10 1.10 9.37 -13.30
N ASP A 11 1.84 10.44 -13.01
CA ASP A 11 2.73 11.06 -13.98
C ASP A 11 4.10 10.39 -13.98
N VAL A 12 4.86 10.54 -15.08
CA VAL A 12 6.19 9.93 -15.20
C VAL A 12 7.13 10.48 -14.12
N ASP A 13 7.08 11.79 -13.88
CA ASP A 13 7.91 12.50 -12.89
C ASP A 13 7.59 12.09 -11.45
N GLU A 14 6.42 11.50 -11.22
CA GLU A 14 6.08 10.92 -9.93
C GLU A 14 6.71 9.54 -9.76
N ILE A 15 6.84 8.76 -10.83
CA ILE A 15 7.38 7.41 -10.77
C ILE A 15 8.91 7.45 -10.66
N VAL A 16 9.55 8.30 -11.46
CA VAL A 16 11.00 8.53 -11.46
C VAL A 16 11.28 10.01 -11.28
N THR A 17 12.20 10.36 -10.40
CA THR A 17 12.58 11.76 -10.17
C THR A 17 13.97 12.03 -10.74
N PRO A 18 14.35 13.29 -11.02
CA PRO A 18 15.72 13.61 -11.43
C PRO A 18 16.78 13.11 -10.44
N ASP A 19 16.45 13.10 -9.15
CA ASP A 19 17.31 12.62 -8.05
C ASP A 19 17.30 11.08 -7.92
N ASP A 20 16.26 10.41 -8.41
CA ASP A 20 16.08 8.95 -8.36
C ASP A 20 15.50 8.48 -9.70
N PRO A 21 16.34 8.43 -10.76
CA PRO A 21 15.88 8.18 -12.13
C PRO A 21 15.58 6.70 -12.39
N PHE A 22 15.96 5.82 -11.45
CA PHE A 22 15.82 4.38 -11.60
C PHE A 22 14.71 3.83 -10.72
N LEU A 23 13.95 2.87 -11.26
CA LEU A 23 12.98 2.13 -10.47
C LEU A 23 13.69 1.19 -9.49
N ASP A 24 13.29 1.25 -8.22
CA ASP A 24 13.72 0.27 -7.23
C ASP A 24 13.21 -1.13 -7.60
N MET A 25 14.13 -2.08 -7.79
CA MET A 25 13.78 -3.45 -8.18
C MET A 25 13.17 -4.27 -7.03
N GLN A 26 13.33 -3.85 -5.78
CA GLN A 26 12.86 -4.61 -4.61
C GLN A 26 11.39 -4.30 -4.27
N ILE A 27 10.89 -3.12 -4.64
CA ILE A 27 9.56 -2.64 -4.24
C ILE A 27 8.77 -2.17 -5.45
N ASP A 28 7.45 -2.25 -5.35
CA ASP A 28 6.59 -1.74 -6.41
C ASP A 28 6.68 -0.20 -6.51
N PRO A 29 6.54 0.40 -7.71
CA PRO A 29 6.74 1.84 -7.88
C PRO A 29 5.75 2.70 -7.09
N LYS A 30 4.57 2.14 -6.76
CA LYS A 30 3.56 2.80 -5.94
C LYS A 30 3.98 2.84 -4.46
N LEU A 31 4.59 1.77 -3.96
CA LEU A 31 5.25 1.75 -2.65
C LEU A 31 6.44 2.71 -2.64
N SER A 32 7.29 2.73 -3.68
CA SER A 32 8.40 3.69 -3.78
C SER A 32 7.91 5.14 -3.71
N TRP A 33 6.88 5.50 -4.49
CA TRP A 33 6.26 6.82 -4.42
C TRP A 33 5.73 7.15 -3.03
N ALA A 34 5.04 6.20 -2.37
CA ALA A 34 4.47 6.45 -1.05
C ALA A 34 5.53 6.65 0.03
N LEU A 35 6.66 5.95 -0.08
CA LEU A 35 7.81 6.11 0.82
C LEU A 35 8.52 7.46 0.64
N ARG A 36 8.56 8.00 -0.58
CA ARG A 36 9.07 9.36 -0.84
C ARG A 36 8.09 10.44 -0.39
N ASN A 37 6.78 10.16 -0.43
CA ASN A 37 5.71 11.09 -0.10
C ASN A 37 5.08 10.83 1.27
N LEU A 38 5.86 10.43 2.28
CA LEU A 38 5.33 10.13 3.63
C LEU A 38 4.59 11.30 4.28
N HIS A 39 4.89 12.53 3.89
CA HIS A 39 4.16 13.73 4.35
C HIS A 39 2.67 13.73 3.99
N GLN A 40 2.25 12.95 2.99
CA GLN A 40 0.83 12.77 2.62
C GLN A 40 0.13 11.69 3.44
N PHE A 41 0.88 10.97 4.28
CA PHE A 41 0.40 9.84 5.07
C PHE A 41 0.49 10.13 6.58
N PRO A 42 -0.35 9.50 7.41
CA PRO A 42 -1.37 8.51 7.06
C PRO A 42 -2.70 9.14 6.58
N VAL A 43 -3.37 8.44 5.66
CA VAL A 43 -4.58 8.94 4.97
C VAL A 43 -5.86 8.39 5.61
N ASP A 44 -6.82 9.26 5.97
CA ASP A 44 -8.17 8.83 6.36
C ASP A 44 -9.02 8.55 5.12
N ILE A 45 -9.21 7.27 4.77
CA ILE A 45 -9.97 6.85 3.59
C ILE A 45 -11.45 7.24 3.61
N ASN A 46 -12.00 7.57 4.78
CA ASN A 46 -13.39 8.03 4.88
C ASN A 46 -13.52 9.49 4.41
N LYS A 47 -12.41 10.21 4.24
CA LYS A 47 -12.38 11.63 3.89
C LYS A 47 -11.56 11.92 2.63
N ALA A 48 -10.46 11.23 2.43
CA ALA A 48 -9.48 11.49 1.38
C ALA A 48 -10.04 11.41 -0.05
N ASP A 49 -9.43 12.11 -0.98
CA ASP A 49 -9.83 12.05 -2.39
C ASP A 49 -9.52 10.69 -3.02
N LEU A 50 -10.30 10.32 -4.05
CA LEU A 50 -10.12 9.06 -4.77
C LEU A 50 -8.71 8.92 -5.33
N GLU A 51 -8.13 10.00 -5.86
CA GLU A 51 -6.76 10.02 -6.36
C GLU A 51 -5.76 9.61 -5.27
N LEU A 52 -5.85 10.20 -4.08
CA LEU A 52 -4.97 9.87 -2.97
C LEU A 52 -5.19 8.41 -2.48
N ILE A 53 -6.44 7.94 -2.46
CA ILE A 53 -6.74 6.53 -2.13
C ILE A 53 -6.09 5.57 -3.15
N LYS A 54 -6.12 5.92 -4.44
CA LYS A 54 -5.42 5.18 -5.50
C LYS A 54 -3.91 5.21 -5.33
N ARG A 55 -3.31 6.13 -4.57
CA ARG A 55 -1.86 6.15 -4.29
C ARG A 55 -1.43 5.28 -3.10
N ILE A 56 -2.36 4.83 -2.27
CA ILE A 56 -2.05 4.00 -1.08
C ILE A 56 -1.55 2.60 -1.47
N PRO A 57 -0.32 2.20 -1.10
CA PRO A 57 0.21 0.87 -1.41
C PRO A 57 -0.68 -0.26 -0.86
N GLY A 58 -0.93 -1.28 -1.70
CA GLY A 58 -1.80 -2.39 -1.35
C GLY A 58 -3.30 -2.17 -1.61
N ILE A 59 -3.71 -0.99 -2.10
CA ILE A 59 -5.07 -0.73 -2.60
C ILE A 59 -5.06 -0.75 -4.14
N GLY A 60 -5.87 -1.61 -4.76
CA GLY A 60 -6.07 -1.62 -6.21
C GLY A 60 -7.10 -0.58 -6.66
N ILE A 61 -7.18 -0.27 -7.96
CA ILE A 61 -8.17 0.70 -8.51
C ILE A 61 -9.60 0.31 -8.17
N GLN A 62 -9.96 -0.96 -8.39
CA GLN A 62 -11.30 -1.45 -8.06
C GLN A 62 -11.59 -1.35 -6.57
N SER A 63 -10.61 -1.64 -5.71
CA SER A 63 -10.75 -1.47 -4.26
C SER A 63 -10.86 0.00 -3.86
N ALA A 64 -10.14 0.89 -4.53
CA ALA A 64 -10.21 2.34 -4.31
C ALA A 64 -11.59 2.90 -4.69
N GLN A 65 -12.16 2.46 -5.82
CA GLN A 65 -13.52 2.78 -6.24
C GLN A 65 -14.55 2.25 -5.22
N LYS A 66 -14.43 0.99 -4.80
CA LYS A 66 -15.29 0.41 -3.75
C LYS A 66 -15.23 1.21 -2.44
N ILE A 67 -14.04 1.63 -2.01
CA ILE A 67 -13.87 2.51 -0.83
C ILE A 67 -14.62 3.83 -1.04
N TRP A 68 -14.39 4.48 -2.18
CA TRP A 68 -14.96 5.79 -2.50
C TRP A 68 -16.49 5.76 -2.54
N GLU A 69 -17.08 4.69 -3.05
CA GLU A 69 -18.53 4.53 -3.09
C GLU A 69 -19.09 4.11 -1.74
N ALA A 70 -18.51 3.09 -1.10
CA ALA A 70 -19.04 2.53 0.14
C ALA A 70 -19.00 3.51 1.31
N ARG A 71 -18.00 4.39 1.36
CA ARG A 71 -17.88 5.41 2.43
C ARG A 71 -19.01 6.43 2.47
N LYS A 72 -19.77 6.56 1.37
CA LYS A 72 -20.96 7.43 1.29
C LYS A 72 -22.11 6.89 2.13
N PHE A 73 -22.18 5.56 2.30
CA PHE A 73 -23.28 4.88 2.98
C PHE A 73 -22.93 4.51 4.41
N ASN A 74 -21.68 4.16 4.69
CA ASN A 74 -21.23 3.83 6.05
C ASN A 74 -19.75 4.16 6.25
N ARG A 75 -19.37 4.43 7.50
CA ARG A 75 -17.96 4.59 7.87
C ARG A 75 -17.24 3.26 7.67
N LEU A 76 -16.15 3.29 6.91
CA LEU A 76 -15.34 2.12 6.61
C LEU A 76 -14.43 1.77 7.79
N THR A 77 -14.37 0.47 8.08
CA THR A 77 -13.55 -0.13 9.13
C THR A 77 -12.53 -1.08 8.50
N TRP A 78 -11.58 -1.57 9.30
CA TRP A 78 -10.64 -2.59 8.85
C TRP A 78 -11.31 -3.87 8.31
N ASP A 79 -12.47 -4.25 8.85
CA ASP A 79 -13.22 -5.42 8.36
C ASP A 79 -13.73 -5.19 6.93
N HIS A 80 -14.28 -4.01 6.66
CA HIS A 80 -14.70 -3.62 5.31
C HIS A 80 -13.53 -3.63 4.32
N LEU A 81 -12.36 -3.16 4.74
CA LEU A 81 -11.17 -3.15 3.87
C LEU A 81 -10.67 -4.56 3.52
N LYS A 82 -10.73 -5.49 4.45
CA LYS A 82 -10.41 -6.90 4.16
C LYS A 82 -11.37 -7.48 3.12
N LYS A 83 -12.66 -7.17 3.22
CA LYS A 83 -13.69 -7.58 2.24
C LYS A 83 -13.48 -6.96 0.86
N PHE A 84 -12.84 -5.79 0.77
CA PHE A 84 -12.48 -5.16 -0.51
C PHE A 84 -11.17 -5.69 -1.13
N ASN A 85 -10.65 -6.79 -0.59
CA ASN A 85 -9.42 -7.44 -1.07
C ASN A 85 -8.18 -6.52 -1.02
N ILE A 86 -8.12 -5.65 -0.01
CA ILE A 86 -6.98 -4.76 0.20
C ILE A 86 -5.85 -5.54 0.87
N ALA A 87 -4.62 -5.33 0.40
CA ALA A 87 -3.42 -5.90 1.03
C ALA A 87 -3.11 -5.16 2.35
N THR A 88 -3.85 -5.51 3.41
CA THR A 88 -3.76 -4.88 4.74
C THR A 88 -2.35 -4.88 5.32
N SER A 89 -1.53 -5.90 5.03
CA SER A 89 -0.13 -5.96 5.46
C SER A 89 0.72 -4.80 4.95
N ARG A 90 0.36 -4.21 3.80
CA ARG A 90 1.00 -3.03 3.20
C ARG A 90 0.26 -1.75 3.56
N ALA A 91 -1.07 -1.73 3.36
CA ALA A 91 -1.87 -0.52 3.53
C ALA A 91 -1.90 0.01 4.97
N LYS A 92 -1.69 -0.83 6.00
CA LYS A 92 -1.68 -0.43 7.41
C LYS A 92 -0.68 0.66 7.79
N PHE A 93 0.42 0.80 7.05
CA PHE A 93 1.42 1.83 7.31
C PHE A 93 1.01 3.20 6.77
N PHE A 94 0.01 3.24 5.89
CA PHE A 94 -0.39 4.42 5.14
C PHE A 94 -1.83 4.87 5.45
N LEU A 95 -2.56 4.09 6.26
CA LEU A 95 -3.97 4.35 6.57
C LEU A 95 -4.14 4.89 7.98
N ASN A 96 -4.86 6.00 8.10
CA ASN A 96 -5.36 6.48 9.37
C ASN A 96 -6.81 6.00 9.54
N MET A 97 -6.99 4.95 10.33
CA MET A 97 -8.30 4.60 10.85
C MET A 97 -8.39 5.19 12.24
N LYS A 98 -9.37 6.07 12.50
CA LYS A 98 -9.71 6.51 13.86
C LYS A 98 -10.19 5.31 14.68
N VAL A 99 -9.24 4.50 15.14
CA VAL A 99 -9.36 3.69 16.35
C VAL A 99 -8.79 4.59 17.44
N GLN A 100 -9.47 4.63 18.58
CA GLN A 100 -9.20 5.58 19.67
C GLN A 100 -7.75 5.55 20.19
N ASP A 101 -6.98 4.50 19.81
CA ASP A 101 -5.59 4.25 20.23
C ASP A 101 -4.58 4.14 19.06
N PHE A 102 -4.94 4.50 17.82
CA PHE A 102 -3.97 4.46 16.72
C PHE A 102 -3.10 5.72 16.73
N GLN A 103 -2.00 5.67 17.48
CA GLN A 103 -0.92 6.65 17.35
C GLN A 103 -0.19 6.40 16.02
N PRO A 104 -0.05 7.40 15.14
CA PRO A 104 0.84 7.29 13.99
C PRO A 104 2.24 7.06 14.56
N LYS A 105 2.78 5.86 14.32
CA LYS A 105 4.18 5.58 14.66
C LYS A 105 5.03 6.24 13.58
N ASP A 106 5.96 7.09 13.99
CA ASP A 106 6.90 7.80 13.10
C ASP A 106 7.95 6.82 12.54
N TYR A 107 7.49 5.93 11.67
CA TYR A 107 8.38 5.00 10.97
C TYR A 107 9.10 5.72 9.84
N THR A 108 10.40 5.53 9.77
CA THR A 108 11.20 5.98 8.63
C THR A 108 10.84 5.20 7.36
N PRO A 109 11.05 5.77 6.16
CA PRO A 109 10.81 5.08 4.90
C PRO A 109 11.50 3.70 4.82
N MET A 110 12.74 3.60 5.30
CA MET A 110 13.49 2.33 5.31
C MET A 110 12.87 1.29 6.26
N GLN A 111 12.39 1.71 7.43
CA GLN A 111 11.70 0.80 8.35
C GLN A 111 10.42 0.24 7.72
N ILE A 112 9.59 1.09 7.11
CA ILE A 112 8.36 0.66 6.43
C ILE A 112 8.68 -0.32 5.29
N LYS A 113 9.70 0.01 4.47
CA LYS A 113 10.19 -0.86 3.40
C LYS A 113 10.57 -2.24 3.94
N ASN A 114 11.40 -2.28 5.00
CA ASN A 114 11.87 -3.53 5.59
C ASN A 114 10.73 -4.37 6.19
N PHE A 115 9.77 -3.74 6.88
CA PHE A 115 8.59 -4.44 7.39
C PHE A 115 7.72 -5.03 6.28
N ILE A 116 7.57 -4.34 5.14
CA ILE A 116 6.81 -4.86 4.01
C ILE A 116 7.54 -6.02 3.33
N LEU A 117 8.86 -5.89 3.13
CA LEU A 117 9.67 -6.93 2.49
C LEU A 117 9.72 -8.21 3.34
N SER A 118 10.00 -8.10 4.64
CA SER A 118 10.00 -9.24 5.57
C SER A 118 8.63 -9.94 5.66
N ALA A 119 7.53 -9.18 5.65
CA ALA A 119 6.18 -9.74 5.64
C ALA A 119 5.82 -10.46 4.33
N SER A 120 6.45 -10.07 3.21
CA SER A 120 6.29 -10.79 1.94
C SER A 120 7.07 -12.10 1.93
N GLN A 121 8.32 -12.10 2.42
CA GLN A 121 9.17 -13.30 2.46
C GLN A 121 8.60 -14.40 3.36
N THR A 122 8.01 -14.05 4.50
CA THR A 122 7.36 -15.03 5.41
C THR A 122 6.19 -15.78 4.77
N LYS A 123 5.46 -15.17 3.83
CA LYS A 123 4.37 -15.85 3.09
C LYS A 123 4.87 -16.93 2.13
N TYR A 124 6.07 -16.76 1.57
CA TYR A 124 6.67 -17.73 0.65
C TYR A 124 7.55 -18.74 1.39
N ALA A 125 8.21 -18.34 2.48
CA ALA A 125 8.99 -19.24 3.34
C ALA A 125 8.12 -20.35 3.98
N ALA A 126 6.88 -20.04 4.37
CA ALA A 126 5.97 -21.03 4.96
C ALA A 126 5.53 -22.15 3.99
N ASN A 127 5.71 -21.97 2.67
CA ASN A 127 5.35 -22.97 1.66
C ASN A 127 6.55 -23.77 1.14
N HIS A 128 7.77 -23.43 1.56
CA HIS A 128 8.97 -24.22 1.28
C HIS A 128 9.22 -25.20 2.42
N SER A 129 8.31 -26.17 2.61
CA SER A 129 8.72 -27.45 3.17
C SER A 129 9.57 -28.14 2.10
N PRO A 130 10.88 -28.37 2.29
CA PRO A 130 11.57 -29.30 1.44
C PRO A 130 10.98 -30.67 1.79
N GLN A 131 10.06 -31.16 0.97
CA GLN A 131 9.81 -32.59 0.89
C GLN A 131 11.14 -33.22 0.48
N LEU A 132 11.93 -33.59 1.49
CA LEU A 132 13.10 -34.43 1.33
C LEU A 132 12.62 -35.69 0.64
N GLN A 133 13.02 -35.84 -0.62
CA GLN A 133 12.88 -37.08 -1.34
C GLN A 133 13.63 -38.14 -0.54
N LEU A 134 12.87 -39.08 0.03
CA LEU A 134 13.38 -40.36 0.50
C LEU A 134 13.80 -41.15 -0.74
N PHE A 135 15.11 -41.20 -0.98
CA PHE A 135 15.77 -42.28 -1.72
C PHE A 135 17.01 -42.69 -0.93
#